data_AF-A0AAD5B7A7-F1
#
_entry.id   AF-A0AAD5B7A7-F1
#
_cell.length_a   1.000
_cell.length_b   1.000
_cell.length_c   1.000
_cell.angle_alpha   90.00
_cell.angle_beta   90.00
_cell.angle_gamma   90.00
#
_symmetry.space_group_name_H-M   'P 1'
#
loop_
_entity.id
_entity.type
_entity.pdbx_description
1 polymer ?
#
loop_
_entity_poly.entity_id
_entity_poly.type
_entity_poly.pdbx_seq_one_letter_code
_entity_poly.pdbx_strand_id
1 'polypeptide(L)'
;WWAWTLIKNLSAEDMQQIKAKVATLECLKGQRADLSLQRAWEGNYLKRDSPEMASSFTLVSSELQRKDKFMRVLFSCNVRKINRFNKAENRAVLITDRHLYKMDPLKQYKPMKSIPLYN
;
A
#
# COMPACT_ATOMS: atom_id res chain seq x y z
N TRP A 1 13.70 20.90 24.58
CA TRP A 1 13.75 22.06 23.68
C TRP A 1 14.12 21.66 22.25
N TRP A 2 15.26 21.00 21.99
CA TRP A 2 15.69 20.64 20.62
C TRP A 2 14.73 19.69 19.86
N ALA A 3 14.27 18.62 20.50
CA ALA A 3 13.30 17.70 19.90
C ALA A 3 12.00 18.41 19.49
N TRP A 4 11.50 19.33 20.32
CA TRP A 4 10.31 20.12 20.02
C TRP A 4 10.54 21.04 18.81
N THR A 5 11.71 21.66 18.70
CA THR A 5 12.08 22.50 17.54
C THR A 5 12.12 21.72 16.24
N LEU A 6 12.52 20.44 16.26
CA LEU A 6 12.52 19.57 15.08
C LEU A 6 11.11 19.16 14.65
N ILE A 7 10.21 18.88 15.59
CA ILE A 7 8.88 18.32 15.27
C ILE A 7 7.80 19.39 15.04
N LYS A 8 7.95 20.59 15.58
CA LYS A 8 6.88 21.60 15.58
C LYS A 8 6.48 22.10 14.18
N ASN A 9 7.35 21.96 13.18
CA ASN A 9 7.12 22.41 11.81
C ASN A 9 6.70 21.27 10.87
N LEU A 10 6.54 20.04 11.38
CA LEU A 10 6.12 18.90 10.56
C LEU A 10 4.66 19.04 10.16
N SER A 11 4.35 18.79 8.90
CA SER A 11 2.97 18.73 8.43
C SER A 11 2.25 17.51 9.03
N ALA A 12 0.91 17.49 8.94
CA ALA A 12 0.14 16.31 9.33
C ALA A 12 0.50 15.06 8.50
N GLU A 13 0.88 15.26 7.24
CA GLU A 13 1.33 14.20 6.34
C GLU A 13 2.70 13.65 6.76
N ASP A 14 3.67 14.53 7.02
CA ASP A 14 4.99 14.14 7.54
C ASP A 14 4.87 13.36 8.84
N MET A 15 3.98 13.83 9.74
CA MET A 15 3.71 13.16 11.00
C MET A 15 3.16 11.75 10.80
N GLN A 16 2.26 11.55 9.84
CA GLN A 16 1.72 10.24 9.51
C GLN A 16 2.80 9.29 8.96
N GLN A 17 3.67 9.80 8.09
CA GLN A 17 4.78 9.04 7.55
C GLN A 17 5.81 8.67 8.64
N ILE A 18 6.15 9.60 9.53
CA ILE A 18 7.05 9.35 10.66
C ILE A 18 6.47 8.27 11.57
N LYS A 19 5.18 8.34 11.92
CA LYS A 19 4.49 7.30 12.70
C LYS A 19 4.59 5.92 12.03
N ALA A 20 4.39 5.85 10.71
CA ALA A 20 4.52 4.60 9.96
C ALA A 20 5.96 4.05 9.99
N LYS A 21 6.97 4.94 9.87
CA LYS A 21 8.40 4.55 9.96
C LYS A 21 8.78 4.07 11.36
N VAL A 22 8.27 4.74 12.41
CA VAL A 22 8.48 4.32 13.81
C VAL A 22 7.87 2.94 14.05
N ALA A 23 6.62 2.72 13.64
CA ALA A 23 5.98 1.40 13.75
C ALA A 23 6.75 0.30 12.98
N THR A 24 7.28 0.65 11.80
CA THR A 24 8.14 -0.27 11.02
C THR A 24 9.41 -0.62 11.78
N LEU A 25 10.07 0.37 12.38
CA LEU A 25 11.27 0.16 13.18
C LEU A 25 10.97 -0.72 14.40
N GLU A 26 9.89 -0.46 15.13
CA GLU A 26 9.49 -1.26 16.30
C GLU A 26 9.23 -2.73 15.93
N CYS A 27 8.54 -2.98 14.80
CA CYS A 27 8.21 -4.33 14.37
C CYS A 27 9.39 -5.11 13.76
N LEU A 28 10.32 -4.43 13.08
CA LEU A 28 11.34 -5.10 12.24
C LEU A 28 12.79 -4.89 12.68
N LYS A 29 13.05 -4.07 13.72
CA LYS A 29 14.41 -3.84 14.21
C LYS A 29 15.09 -5.17 14.57
N GLY A 30 16.24 -5.42 13.96
CA GLY A 30 17.01 -6.65 14.15
C GLY A 30 16.56 -7.84 13.27
N GLN A 31 15.41 -7.76 12.60
CA GLN A 31 14.94 -8.79 11.67
C GLN A 31 15.27 -8.48 10.21
N ARG A 32 15.54 -7.22 9.89
CA ARG A 32 15.85 -6.75 8.54
C ARG A 32 17.02 -5.79 8.56
N ALA A 33 18.02 -6.04 7.70
CA ALA A 33 19.24 -5.24 7.63
C ALA A 33 18.98 -3.80 7.16
N ASP A 34 18.11 -3.62 6.16
CA ASP A 34 17.70 -2.31 5.66
C ASP A 34 16.18 -2.12 5.74
N LEU A 35 15.76 -1.12 6.50
CA LEU A 35 14.36 -0.70 6.63
C LEU A 35 13.95 0.36 5.60
N SER A 36 14.88 0.81 4.75
CA SER A 36 14.68 1.79 3.68
C SER A 36 14.07 3.10 4.20
N LEU A 37 14.53 3.57 5.38
CA LEU A 37 14.02 4.77 6.06
C LEU A 37 14.17 6.06 5.23
N GLN A 38 15.07 6.08 4.24
CA GLN A 38 15.29 7.22 3.35
C GLN A 38 14.21 7.36 2.27
N ARG A 39 13.42 6.31 2.00
CA ARG A 39 12.39 6.33 0.96
C ARG A 39 11.11 7.02 1.47
N ALA A 40 10.46 7.78 0.58
CA ALA A 40 9.12 8.29 0.80
C ALA A 40 8.09 7.16 0.84
N TRP A 41 7.13 7.24 1.76
CA TRP A 41 6.03 6.27 1.85
C TRP A 41 4.78 6.86 1.19
N GLU A 42 4.40 6.33 0.03
CA GLU A 42 3.24 6.84 -0.73
C GLU A 42 1.93 6.15 -0.38
N GLY A 43 2.00 4.89 0.07
CA GLY A 43 0.86 4.00 0.16
C GLY A 43 0.37 3.52 -1.22
N ASN A 44 -0.10 4.43 -2.08
CA ASN A 44 -0.75 4.10 -3.36
C ASN A 44 0.23 4.11 -4.55
N TYR A 45 1.09 3.11 -4.63
CA TYR A 45 2.11 3.02 -5.68
C TYR A 45 1.53 2.68 -7.07
N LEU A 46 0.36 2.02 -7.16
CA LEU A 46 -0.26 1.76 -8.48
C LEU A 46 -0.71 3.05 -9.17
N LYS A 47 -1.15 4.06 -8.40
CA LYS A 47 -1.53 5.37 -8.95
C LYS A 47 -0.30 6.18 -9.37
N ARG A 48 0.82 6.05 -8.64
CA ARG A 48 2.05 6.82 -8.88
C ARG A 48 2.95 6.22 -9.96
N ASP A 49 3.22 4.91 -9.87
CA ASP A 49 4.27 4.23 -10.62
C ASP A 49 3.79 3.65 -11.96
N SER A 50 2.50 3.78 -12.30
CA SER A 50 1.94 3.24 -13.54
C SER A 50 0.97 4.21 -14.21
N PRO A 51 1.44 5.34 -14.77
CA PRO A 51 0.59 6.38 -15.34
C PRO A 51 -0.38 5.85 -16.41
N GLU A 52 0.09 4.94 -17.25
CA GLU A 52 -0.70 4.32 -18.34
C GLU A 52 -1.88 3.49 -17.82
N MET A 53 -1.72 2.83 -16.67
CA MET A 53 -2.76 1.98 -16.07
C MET A 53 -3.45 2.63 -14.87
N ALA A 54 -3.05 3.85 -14.49
CA ALA A 54 -3.57 4.55 -13.31
C ALA A 54 -5.06 4.86 -13.46
N SER A 55 -5.52 5.17 -14.68
CA SER A 55 -6.94 5.39 -14.99
C SER A 55 -7.77 4.12 -14.77
N SER A 56 -7.32 2.99 -15.33
CA SER A 56 -7.95 1.68 -15.12
C SER A 56 -8.00 1.28 -13.65
N PHE A 57 -6.89 1.46 -12.93
CA PHE A 57 -6.85 1.20 -11.49
C PHE A 57 -7.82 2.10 -10.73
N THR A 58 -7.87 3.40 -11.04
CA THR A 58 -8.75 4.36 -10.37
C THR A 58 -10.22 4.02 -10.58
N LEU A 59 -10.59 3.57 -11.78
CA LEU A 59 -11.94 3.11 -12.09
C LEU A 59 -12.31 1.89 -11.24
N VAL A 60 -11.50 0.83 -11.29
CA VAL A 60 -11.73 -0.40 -10.52
C VAL A 60 -11.74 -0.13 -9.01
N SER A 61 -10.83 0.71 -8.52
CA SER A 61 -10.79 1.11 -7.11
C SER A 61 -12.06 1.83 -6.68
N SER A 62 -12.60 2.74 -7.52
CA SER A 62 -13.85 3.45 -7.23
C SER A 62 -15.06 2.52 -7.19
N GLU A 63 -15.12 1.55 -8.11
CA GLU A 63 -16.17 0.53 -8.12
C GLU A 63 -16.14 -0.33 -6.86
N LEU A 64 -14.95 -0.79 -6.45
CA LEU A 64 -14.76 -1.53 -5.21
C LEU A 64 -15.09 -0.68 -3.99
N GLN A 65 -14.77 0.62 -4.02
CA GLN A 65 -15.09 1.53 -2.93
C GLN A 65 -16.59 1.62 -2.71
N ARG A 66 -17.36 1.76 -3.79
CA ARG A 66 -18.83 1.77 -3.71
C ARG A 66 -19.39 0.42 -3.24
N LYS A 67 -18.83 -0.68 -3.75
CA LYS A 67 -19.29 -2.05 -3.44
C LYS A 67 -19.03 -2.42 -1.98
N ASP A 68 -17.78 -2.30 -1.54
CA ASP A 68 -17.28 -2.82 -0.27
C ASP A 68 -17.20 -1.72 0.81
N LYS A 69 -17.60 -0.48 0.47
CA LYS A 69 -17.78 0.67 1.35
C LYS A 69 -16.55 1.01 2.19
N PHE A 70 -15.37 0.85 1.61
CA PHE A 70 -14.13 1.26 2.25
C PHE A 70 -13.94 2.78 2.13
N MET A 71 -13.29 3.39 3.12
CA MET A 71 -13.13 4.84 3.15
C MET A 71 -11.86 5.27 2.43
N ARG A 72 -10.80 4.46 2.48
CA ARG A 72 -9.50 4.83 1.88
C ARG A 72 -8.69 3.63 1.43
N VAL A 73 -7.86 3.88 0.42
CA VAL A 73 -6.75 2.99 0.06
C VAL A 73 -5.61 3.22 1.05
N LEU A 74 -5.18 2.17 1.75
CA LEU A 74 -4.03 2.21 2.65
C LEU A 74 -2.73 1.90 1.92
N PHE A 75 -2.78 0.95 0.98
CA PHE A 75 -1.62 0.54 0.22
C PHE A 75 -2.03 -0.07 -1.13
N SER A 76 -1.25 0.18 -2.18
CA SER A 76 -1.37 -0.52 -3.45
C SER A 76 0.00 -0.66 -4.11
N CYS A 77 0.30 -1.81 -4.73
CA CYS A 77 1.49 -1.96 -5.56
C CYS A 77 1.41 -3.17 -6.50
N ASN A 78 2.30 -3.19 -7.50
CA ASN A 78 2.57 -4.38 -8.31
C ASN A 78 3.54 -5.31 -7.55
N VAL A 79 3.26 -6.61 -7.58
CA VAL A 79 4.03 -7.65 -6.88
C VAL A 79 4.27 -8.85 -7.79
N ARG A 80 5.31 -9.63 -7.47
CA ARG A 80 5.49 -10.98 -8.03
C ARG A 80 5.01 -12.02 -7.02
N LYS A 81 3.96 -12.75 -7.37
CA LYS A 81 3.47 -13.88 -6.59
C LYS A 81 4.20 -15.14 -7.00
N ILE A 82 4.85 -15.79 -6.05
CA ILE A 82 5.46 -17.11 -6.23
C ILE A 82 4.48 -18.17 -5.70
N ASN A 83 4.27 -19.26 -6.44
CA ASN A 83 3.45 -20.39 -5.99
C ASN A 83 4.31 -21.49 -5.34
N ARG A 84 3.68 -22.55 -4.80
CA ARG A 84 4.38 -23.70 -4.18
C ARG A 84 5.31 -24.47 -5.12
N PHE A 85 5.21 -24.23 -6.43
CA PHE A 85 6.01 -24.83 -7.48
C PHE A 85 7.05 -23.85 -8.05
N ASN A 86 7.37 -22.77 -7.31
CA ASN A 86 8.31 -21.71 -7.69
C ASN A 86 7.97 -20.96 -8.99
N LYS A 87 6.74 -21.09 -9.50
CA LYS A 87 6.29 -20.31 -10.66
C LYS A 87 5.93 -18.89 -10.21
N ALA A 88 6.57 -17.91 -10.84
CA ALA A 88 6.32 -16.49 -10.64
C ALA A 88 5.20 -15.97 -11.55
N GLU A 89 4.31 -15.16 -11.00
CA GLU A 89 3.25 -14.47 -11.74
C GLU A 89 3.15 -13.01 -11.28
N ASN A 90 2.98 -12.08 -12.23
CA ASN A 90 2.72 -10.69 -11.92
C ASN A 90 1.29 -10.53 -11.37
N ARG A 91 1.17 -9.89 -10.22
CA ARG A 91 -0.09 -9.57 -9.56
C ARG A 91 -0.02 -8.14 -9.03
N ALA A 92 -1.16 -7.62 -8.58
CA ALA A 92 -1.20 -6.41 -7.79
C ALA A 92 -1.91 -6.67 -6.47
N VAL A 93 -1.55 -5.88 -5.47
CA VAL A 93 -2.20 -5.88 -4.17
C VAL A 93 -2.86 -4.52 -3.99
N LEU A 94 -4.11 -4.52 -3.51
CA LEU A 94 -4.79 -3.34 -2.99
C LEU A 94 -5.21 -3.65 -1.55
N ILE A 95 -4.79 -2.83 -0.61
CA ILE A 95 -5.17 -2.89 0.79
C ILE A 95 -5.95 -1.61 1.12
N THR A 96 -7.16 -1.79 1.63
CA THR A 96 -8.03 -0.72 2.10
C THR A 96 -8.22 -0.85 3.60
N ASP A 97 -8.96 0.08 4.20
CA ASP A 97 -9.37 -0.05 5.59
C ASP A 97 -10.33 -1.23 5.83
N ARG A 98 -10.91 -1.85 4.79
CA ARG A 98 -11.87 -2.96 4.96
C ARG A 98 -11.49 -4.27 4.31
N HIS A 99 -10.67 -4.26 3.26
CA HIS A 99 -10.41 -5.43 2.45
C HIS A 99 -8.98 -5.44 1.93
N LEU A 100 -8.45 -6.65 1.76
CA LEU A 100 -7.27 -6.93 0.95
C LEU A 100 -7.72 -7.58 -0.36
N TYR A 101 -7.30 -7.01 -1.48
CA TYR A 101 -7.55 -7.54 -2.81
C TYR A 101 -6.25 -7.98 -3.48
N LYS A 102 -6.31 -9.16 -4.08
CA LYS A 102 -5.36 -9.62 -5.10
C LYS A 102 -5.94 -9.31 -6.46
N MET A 103 -5.19 -8.61 -7.30
CA MET A 103 -5.62 -8.12 -8.61
C MET A 103 -4.72 -8.67 -9.73
N ASP A 104 -5.25 -8.64 -10.95
CA ASP A 104 -4.53 -9.01 -12.18
C ASP A 104 -4.17 -7.76 -13.00
N PRO A 105 -2.90 -7.31 -13.01
CA PRO A 105 -2.47 -6.13 -13.76
C PRO A 105 -2.73 -6.25 -15.27
N LEU A 106 -2.63 -7.46 -15.84
CA LEU A 106 -2.84 -7.70 -17.26
C LEU A 106 -4.32 -7.61 -17.66
N LYS A 107 -5.21 -7.66 -16.68
CA LYS A 107 -6.67 -7.51 -16.86
C LYS A 107 -7.15 -6.21 -16.23
N GLN A 108 -6.38 -5.13 -16.42
CA GLN A 108 -6.72 -3.78 -15.96
C GLN A 108 -7.04 -3.74 -14.46
N TYR A 109 -6.26 -4.48 -13.66
CA TYR A 109 -6.44 -4.62 -12.21
C TYR A 109 -7.75 -5.25 -11.75
N LYS A 110 -8.40 -6.06 -12.60
CA LYS A 110 -9.58 -6.83 -12.19
C LYS A 110 -9.30 -7.64 -10.90
N PRO A 111 -10.17 -7.54 -9.87
CA PRO A 111 -10.01 -8.29 -8.63
C PRO A 111 -10.12 -9.79 -8.88
N MET A 112 -9.17 -10.55 -8.34
CA MET A 112 -9.13 -12.01 -8.39
C MET A 112 -9.61 -12.64 -7.09
N LYS A 113 -9.24 -12.04 -5.94
CA LYS A 113 -9.62 -12.51 -4.61
C LYS A 113 -9.72 -11.31 -3.68
N SER A 114 -10.73 -11.28 -2.82
CA SER A 114 -10.86 -10.34 -1.71
C SER A 114 -10.80 -11.09 -0.37
N ILE A 115 -10.29 -10.42 0.66
CA ILE A 115 -10.25 -10.89 2.05
C ILE A 115 -10.73 -9.71 2.90
N PRO A 116 -11.89 -9.80 3.57
CA PRO A 116 -12.32 -8.80 4.55
C PRO A 116 -11.33 -8.71 5.72
N LEU A 117 -11.10 -7.50 6.22
CA LEU A 117 -10.23 -7.24 7.38
C LEU A 117 -11.01 -7.17 8.71
N TYR A 118 -12.33 -7.18 8.63
CA TYR A 118 -13.24 -7.30 9.76
C TYR A 118 -14.01 -8.62 9.62
N ASN A 119 -14.17 -9.34 10.73
CA ASN A 119 -15.00 -10.54 10.83
C ASN A 119 -16.48 -10.16 10.89
#